data_AF-A0A5C9A8Z2-F1
#
_entry.id   AF-A0A5C9A8Z2-F1
#
_cell.length_a   1.000
_cell.length_b   1.000
_cell.length_c   1.000
_cell.angle_alpha   90.00
_cell.angle_beta   90.00
_cell.angle_gamma   90.00
#
_symmetry.space_group_name_H-M   'P 1'
#
loop_
_entity.id
_entity.type
_entity.pdbx_description
1 polymer ?
#
loop_
_entity_poly.entity_id
_entity_poly.type
_entity_poly.pdbx_seq_one_letter_code
_entity_poly.pdbx_strand_id
1 'polypeptide(L)'
;MIRLSEQSPLGTGRHRKCYAHPEDAQRCIKIVYHRGDGGDKEIRRELKYYAHLGRRLKDWSGIPRYHGTVETDCGTGYVYDVIADFDGKPSITLTEFAEQCRYEEDIAQLRQLLKQLKRYLQDNRIVTMSLKPQNI
;
A
#
# COMPACT_ATOMS: atom_id res chain seq x y z
N MET A 1 -2.50 23.33 -2.83
CA MET A 1 -3.18 22.32 -3.69
C MET A 1 -2.14 21.64 -4.53
N ILE A 2 -2.06 20.31 -4.48
CA ILE A 2 -1.08 19.51 -5.24
C ILE A 2 -1.62 19.25 -6.66
N ARG A 3 -0.76 19.37 -7.69
CA ARG A 3 -1.10 19.10 -9.09
C ARG A 3 -0.68 17.68 -9.47
N LEU A 4 -1.65 16.77 -9.65
CA LEU A 4 -1.43 15.36 -10.01
C LEU A 4 -1.95 15.01 -11.40
N SER A 5 -2.82 15.84 -11.99
CA SER A 5 -3.47 15.56 -13.27
C SER A 5 -2.49 15.36 -14.43
N GLU A 6 -1.33 16.02 -14.38
CA GLU A 6 -0.26 15.93 -15.38
C GLU A 6 0.85 14.93 -15.01
N GLN A 7 0.74 14.29 -13.84
CA GLN A 7 1.75 13.35 -13.36
C GLN A 7 1.41 11.92 -13.78
N SER A 8 2.45 11.12 -14.03
CA SER A 8 2.28 9.68 -14.22
C SER A 8 2.03 9.00 -12.88
N PRO A 9 0.98 8.17 -12.74
CA PRO A 9 0.77 7.42 -11.51
C PRO A 9 1.85 6.34 -11.35
N LEU A 10 2.29 6.13 -10.11
CA LEU A 10 3.12 4.98 -9.70
C LEU A 10 2.42 3.64 -9.99
N GLY A 11 1.08 3.64 -9.91
CA GLY A 11 0.26 2.48 -10.21
C GLY A 11 -1.22 2.82 -10.30
N THR A 12 -1.96 2.05 -11.09
CA THR A 12 -3.41 2.19 -11.26
C THR A 12 -4.10 0.90 -10.88
N GLY A 13 -4.92 0.94 -9.82
CA GLY A 13 -5.81 -0.15 -9.44
C GLY A 13 -7.23 0.12 -9.89
N ARG A 14 -8.17 -0.79 -9.54
CA ARG A 14 -9.57 -0.75 -10.01
C ARG A 14 -10.29 0.59 -9.76
N HIS A 15 -10.12 1.17 -8.56
CA HIS A 15 -10.84 2.39 -8.15
C HIS A 15 -9.92 3.57 -7.86
N ARG A 16 -8.60 3.36 -7.86
CA ARG A 16 -7.62 4.33 -7.36
C ARG A 16 -6.35 4.38 -8.21
N LYS A 17 -5.86 5.60 -8.40
CA LYS A 17 -4.51 5.87 -8.91
C LYS A 17 -3.60 6.26 -7.75
N CYS A 18 -2.36 5.79 -7.75
CA CYS A 18 -1.35 6.11 -6.77
C CYS A 18 -0.31 7.03 -7.42
N TYR A 19 0.03 8.15 -6.78
CA TYR A 19 0.99 9.13 -7.26
C TYR A 19 2.10 9.32 -6.22
N ALA A 20 3.31 9.68 -6.65
CA ALA A 20 4.34 10.11 -5.72
C ALA A 20 3.92 11.42 -5.03
N HIS A 21 4.27 11.59 -3.75
CA HIS A 21 4.10 12.87 -3.09
C HIS A 21 5.21 13.83 -3.53
N PRO A 22 4.89 15.08 -3.93
CA PRO A 22 5.88 15.99 -4.53
C PRO A 22 6.96 16.46 -3.55
N GLU A 23 6.66 16.45 -2.25
CA GLU A 23 7.53 16.98 -1.20
C GLU A 23 8.12 15.91 -0.27
N ASP A 24 7.69 14.65 -0.41
CA ASP A 24 8.12 13.57 0.48
C ASP A 24 8.23 12.24 -0.28
N ALA A 25 9.45 11.83 -0.59
CA ALA A 25 9.71 10.60 -1.34
C ALA A 25 9.26 9.32 -0.61
N GLN A 26 9.03 9.38 0.71
CA GLN A 26 8.51 8.26 1.50
C GLN A 26 6.97 8.23 1.54
N ARG A 27 6.31 9.06 0.73
CA ARG A 27 4.85 9.20 0.70
C ARG A 27 4.30 9.08 -0.71
N CYS A 28 3.11 8.50 -0.79
CA CYS A 28 2.30 8.48 -1.99
C CYS A 28 0.91 9.05 -1.71
N ILE A 29 0.28 9.57 -2.76
CA ILE A 29 -1.07 10.11 -2.74
C ILE A 29 -1.96 9.20 -3.57
N LYS A 30 -2.96 8.58 -2.94
CA LYS A 30 -3.97 7.78 -3.62
C LYS A 30 -5.20 8.62 -3.93
N ILE A 31 -5.61 8.65 -5.21
CA ILE A 31 -6.77 9.37 -5.71
C ILE A 31 -7.86 8.37 -6.12
N VAL A 32 -9.08 8.54 -5.59
CA VAL A 32 -10.25 7.73 -5.98
C VAL A 32 -10.93 8.37 -7.18
N TYR A 33 -10.95 7.69 -8.33
CA TYR A 33 -11.53 8.21 -9.57
C TYR A 33 -12.86 7.53 -9.98
N HIS A 34 -13.19 6.38 -9.38
CA HIS A 34 -14.48 5.69 -9.56
C HIS A 34 -15.26 5.62 -8.23
N ARG A 35 -15.71 6.78 -7.73
CA ARG A 35 -16.40 6.89 -6.43
C ARG A 35 -17.73 6.14 -6.38
N GLY A 36 -18.53 6.23 -7.45
CA GLY A 36 -19.85 5.60 -7.56
C GLY A 36 -19.84 4.08 -7.74
N ASP A 37 -18.74 3.49 -8.25
CA ASP A 37 -18.59 2.04 -8.43
C ASP A 37 -17.96 1.36 -7.20
N GLY A 38 -18.31 1.81 -5.99
CA GLY A 38 -17.83 1.22 -4.74
C GLY A 38 -16.52 1.79 -4.18
N GLY A 39 -15.82 2.68 -4.91
CA GLY A 39 -14.59 3.33 -4.42
C GLY A 39 -14.79 4.06 -3.08
N ASP A 40 -15.91 4.75 -2.90
CA ASP A 40 -16.24 5.44 -1.64
C ASP A 40 -16.49 4.47 -0.48
N LYS A 41 -17.07 3.30 -0.76
CA LYS A 41 -17.27 2.26 0.24
C LYS A 41 -15.95 1.65 0.67
N GLU A 42 -15.04 1.40 -0.28
CA GLU A 42 -13.71 0.87 -0.01
C GLU A 42 -12.89 1.82 0.86
N ILE A 43 -12.79 3.10 0.47
CA ILE A 43 -11.99 4.07 1.23
C ILE A 43 -12.56 4.28 2.64
N ARG A 44 -13.89 4.35 2.80
CA ARG A 44 -14.52 4.48 4.11
C ARG A 44 -14.19 3.30 5.03
N ARG A 45 -14.21 2.07 4.48
CA ARG A 45 -13.85 0.86 5.23
C ARG A 45 -12.37 0.87 5.61
N GLU A 46 -11.50 1.23 4.66
CA GLU A 46 -10.07 1.31 4.86
C GLU A 46 -9.70 2.34 5.95
N LEU A 47 -10.21 3.56 5.87
CA LEU A 47 -9.95 4.61 6.86
C LEU A 47 -10.45 4.24 8.27
N LYS A 48 -11.63 3.61 8.37
CA LYS A 48 -12.12 3.09 9.66
C LYS A 48 -11.16 2.05 10.25
N TYR A 49 -10.59 1.21 9.40
CA TYR A 49 -9.65 0.18 9.84
C TYR A 49 -8.30 0.77 10.24
N TYR A 50 -7.76 1.73 9.49
CA TYR A 50 -6.56 2.49 9.90
C TYR A 50 -6.77 3.25 11.21
N ALA A 51 -7.95 3.86 11.41
CA ALA A 51 -8.28 4.52 12.68
C ALA A 51 -8.37 3.52 13.85
N HIS A 52 -8.86 2.31 13.61
CA HIS A 52 -8.85 1.24 14.60
C HIS A 52 -7.42 0.78 14.92
N LEU A 53 -6.59 0.55 13.90
CA LEU A 53 -5.19 0.14 14.08
C LEU A 53 -4.37 1.22 14.77
N GLY A 54 -4.54 2.50 14.41
CA GLY A 54 -3.83 3.63 15.00
C GLY A 54 -3.99 3.80 16.51
N ARG A 55 -5.02 3.19 17.12
CA ARG A 55 -5.23 3.19 18.57
C ARG A 55 -4.36 2.17 19.32
N ARG A 56 -3.79 1.17 18.62
CA ARG A 56 -3.14 0.01 19.26
C ARG A 56 -1.87 -0.49 18.59
N LEU A 57 -1.73 -0.29 17.28
CA LEU A 57 -0.61 -0.78 16.50
C LEU A 57 0.61 0.11 16.72
N LYS A 58 1.66 -0.46 17.29
CA LYS A 58 2.93 0.22 17.57
C LYS A 58 3.94 0.04 16.45
N ASP A 59 3.97 -1.16 15.89
CA ASP A 59 4.84 -1.54 14.79
C ASP A 59 4.06 -1.48 13.48
N TRP A 60 4.51 -0.64 12.55
CA TRP A 60 3.93 -0.49 11.21
C TRP A 60 4.78 -1.18 10.13
N SER A 61 5.81 -1.93 10.51
CA SER A 61 6.76 -2.55 9.56
C SER A 61 6.12 -3.48 8.53
N GLY A 62 4.95 -4.06 8.82
CA GLY A 62 4.25 -4.96 7.92
C GLY A 62 3.02 -4.38 7.20
N ILE A 63 2.68 -3.10 7.38
CA ILE A 63 1.61 -2.43 6.61
C ILE A 63 1.91 -0.93 6.39
N PRO A 64 1.64 -0.35 5.21
CA PRO A 64 1.88 1.08 4.98
C PRO A 64 0.99 1.93 5.87
N ARG A 65 1.56 2.92 6.55
CA ARG A 65 0.82 3.86 7.40
C ARG A 65 0.03 4.86 6.57
N TYR A 66 -1.13 5.25 7.09
CA TYR A 66 -1.95 6.35 6.57
C TYR A 66 -1.63 7.66 7.31
N HIS A 67 -1.44 8.75 6.56
CA HIS A 67 -0.97 10.05 7.08
C HIS A 67 -1.99 11.19 6.96
N GLY A 68 -3.21 10.89 6.49
CA GLY A 68 -4.27 11.89 6.35
C GLY A 68 -4.57 12.23 4.90
N THR A 69 -5.26 13.36 4.71
CA THR A 69 -5.73 13.81 3.39
C THR A 69 -5.07 15.10 2.96
N VAL A 70 -4.93 15.27 1.64
CA VAL A 70 -4.46 16.50 0.99
C VAL A 70 -5.42 16.91 -0.12
N GLU A 71 -5.50 18.21 -0.41
CA GLU A 71 -6.24 18.72 -1.56
C GLU A 71 -5.40 18.68 -2.83
N THR A 72 -5.96 18.09 -3.88
CA THR A 72 -5.33 18.00 -5.20
C THR A 72 -6.27 18.49 -6.29
N ASP A 73 -5.73 18.78 -7.47
CA ASP A 73 -6.53 19.09 -8.67
C ASP A 73 -7.32 17.88 -9.21
N CYS A 74 -7.09 16.69 -8.66
CA CYS A 74 -7.85 15.47 -8.92
C CYS A 74 -8.84 15.12 -7.78
N GLY A 75 -9.07 16.05 -6.85
CA GLY A 75 -9.90 15.87 -5.66
C GLY A 75 -9.12 15.47 -4.40
N THR A 76 -9.82 14.93 -3.40
CA THR A 76 -9.20 14.50 -2.14
C THR A 76 -8.17 13.37 -2.38
N GLY A 77 -6.91 13.64 -2.03
CA GLY A 77 -5.84 12.67 -1.98
C GLY A 77 -5.69 12.06 -0.59
N TYR A 78 -5.43 10.76 -0.53
CA TYR A 78 -5.19 10.02 0.71
C TYR A 78 -3.71 9.63 0.77
N VAL A 79 -3.00 10.08 1.80
CA VAL A 79 -1.54 9.97 1.90
C VAL A 79 -1.15 8.69 2.63
N TYR A 80 -0.25 7.89 2.06
CA TYR A 80 0.27 6.66 2.63
C TYR A 80 1.79 6.57 2.52
N ASP A 81 2.42 5.67 3.27
CA ASP A 81 3.81 5.25 3.01
C ASP A 81 3.98 4.74 1.57
N VAL A 82 5.12 5.04 0.96
CA VAL A 82 5.63 4.29 -0.20
C VAL A 82 6.36 3.05 0.30
N ILE A 83 6.18 1.91 -0.40
CA ILE A 83 6.98 0.71 -0.17
C ILE A 83 8.12 0.71 -1.20
N ALA A 84 9.35 0.81 -0.71
CA ALA A 84 10.55 0.96 -1.51
C ALA A 84 11.67 0.08 -0.96
N ASP A 85 12.55 -0.35 -1.85
CA ASP A 85 13.77 -1.08 -1.52
C ASP A 85 14.83 -0.12 -0.93
N PHE A 86 15.94 -0.68 -0.45
CA PHE A 86 17.01 0.09 0.18
C PHE A 86 17.67 1.13 -0.74
N ASP A 87 17.52 0.98 -2.06
CA ASP A 87 17.99 1.96 -3.06
C ASP A 87 16.99 3.08 -3.33
N GLY A 88 15.85 3.09 -2.63
CA GLY A 88 14.78 4.08 -2.75
C GLY A 88 13.84 3.86 -3.93
N LYS A 89 14.04 2.81 -4.74
CA LYS A 89 13.09 2.46 -5.81
C LYS A 89 11.87 1.75 -5.25
N PRO A 90 10.68 1.90 -5.86
CA PRO A 90 9.51 1.13 -5.48
C PRO A 90 9.81 -0.36 -5.46
N SER A 91 9.45 -1.04 -4.37
CA SER A 91 9.61 -2.49 -4.28
C SER A 91 8.70 -3.17 -5.30
N ILE A 92 9.21 -4.25 -5.90
CA ILE A 92 8.40 -5.10 -6.77
C ILE A 92 7.37 -5.88 -5.96
N THR A 93 6.28 -6.27 -6.60
CA THR A 93 5.26 -7.11 -5.98
C THR A 93 5.79 -8.53 -5.75
N LEU A 94 5.15 -9.26 -4.83
CA LEU A 94 5.44 -10.67 -4.65
C LEU A 94 5.19 -11.51 -5.91
N THR A 95 4.25 -11.10 -6.78
CA THR A 95 4.07 -11.76 -8.09
C THR A 95 5.36 -11.68 -8.91
N GLU A 96 5.88 -10.47 -9.10
CA GLU A 96 7.10 -10.23 -9.88
C GLU A 96 8.32 -10.88 -9.22
N PHE A 97 8.41 -10.84 -7.88
CA PHE A 97 9.49 -11.52 -7.16
C PHE A 97 9.44 -13.04 -7.35
N ALA A 98 8.26 -13.65 -7.22
CA ALA A 98 8.09 -15.09 -7.41
C ALA A 98 8.42 -15.52 -8.85
N GLU A 99 8.13 -14.68 -9.84
CA GLU A 99 8.51 -14.90 -11.24
C GLU A 99 10.03 -14.81 -11.47
N GLN A 100 10.80 -14.24 -10.55
CA GLN A 100 12.26 -14.15 -10.61
C GLN A 100 12.96 -15.29 -9.85
N CYS A 101 12.26 -16.02 -8.98
CA CYS A 101 12.81 -17.18 -8.30
C CYS A 101 13.22 -18.25 -9.32
N ARG A 102 14.47 -18.74 -9.23
CA ARG A 102 15.02 -19.77 -10.13
C ARG A 102 15.54 -20.99 -9.37
N TYR A 103 15.86 -20.83 -8.09
CA TYR A 103 16.52 -21.85 -7.28
C TYR A 103 15.69 -22.23 -6.05
N GLU A 104 15.98 -23.39 -5.46
CA GLU A 104 15.26 -23.87 -4.27
C GLU A 104 15.47 -22.94 -3.06
N GLU A 105 16.64 -22.29 -3.00
CA GLU A 105 16.99 -21.31 -1.97
C GLU A 105 16.07 -20.09 -2.01
N ASP A 106 15.73 -19.60 -3.21
CA ASP A 106 14.79 -18.46 -3.39
C ASP A 106 13.41 -18.82 -2.81
N ILE A 107 12.94 -20.04 -3.10
CA ILE A 107 11.66 -20.56 -2.62
C ILE A 107 11.71 -20.74 -1.10
N ALA A 108 12.82 -21.25 -0.56
CA ALA A 108 13.01 -21.41 0.87
C ALA A 108 12.97 -20.06 1.60
N GLN A 109 13.65 -19.05 1.06
CA GLN A 109 13.64 -17.69 1.59
C GLN A 109 12.25 -17.06 1.51
N LEU A 110 11.59 -17.15 0.36
CA LEU A 110 10.23 -16.65 0.19
C LEU A 110 9.26 -17.26 1.21
N ARG A 111 9.32 -18.59 1.40
CA ARG A 111 8.49 -19.28 2.39
C ARG A 111 8.78 -18.79 3.82
N GLN A 112 10.03 -18.47 4.14
CA GLN A 112 10.39 -17.91 5.44
C GLN A 112 9.82 -16.50 5.64
N LEU A 113 9.91 -15.63 4.63
CA LEU A 113 9.35 -14.27 4.66
C LEU A 113 7.82 -14.31 4.81
N LEU A 114 7.13 -15.18 4.08
CA LEU A 114 5.68 -15.36 4.22
C LEU A 114 5.28 -15.86 5.62
N LYS A 115 6.09 -16.72 6.25
CA LYS A 115 5.88 -17.13 7.65
C LYS A 115 6.10 -15.98 8.63
N GLN A 116 7.01 -15.05 8.34
CA GLN A 116 7.22 -13.85 9.15
C GLN A 116 6.04 -12.89 9.01
N LEU A 117 5.60 -12.60 7.78
CA LEU A 117 4.42 -11.77 7.52
C LEU A 117 3.18 -12.35 8.20
N LYS A 118 2.96 -13.68 8.11
CA LYS A 118 1.86 -14.34 8.82
C LYS A 118 1.91 -14.10 10.33
N ARG A 119 3.08 -14.30 10.96
CA ARG A 119 3.26 -14.07 12.40
C ARG A 119 2.99 -12.60 12.76
N TYR A 120 3.56 -11.66 12.02
CA TYR A 120 3.31 -10.23 12.20
C TYR A 120 1.81 -9.90 12.18
N LEU A 121 1.08 -10.41 11.18
CA LEU A 121 -0.37 -10.18 11.07
C LEU A 121 -1.13 -10.81 12.24
N GLN A 122 -0.74 -12.01 12.70
CA GLN A 122 -1.38 -12.70 13.82
C GLN A 122 -1.12 -11.99 15.15
N ASP A 123 0.13 -11.66 15.45
CA ASP A 123 0.55 -11.03 16.70
C ASP A 123 -0.09 -9.63 16.83
N ASN A 124 -0.17 -8.91 15.72
CA ASN A 124 -0.83 -7.61 15.66
C ASN A 124 -2.35 -7.69 15.40
N ARG A 125 -2.95 -8.89 15.34
CA ARG A 125 -4.39 -9.09 15.09
C ARG A 125 -4.90 -8.28 13.89
N ILE A 126 -4.17 -8.33 12.78
CA ILE A 126 -4.50 -7.64 11.54
C ILE A 126 -5.23 -8.63 10.63
N VAL A 127 -6.47 -8.32 10.29
CA VAL A 127 -7.30 -9.08 9.36
C VAL A 127 -7.44 -8.31 8.05
N THR A 128 -7.15 -8.97 6.94
CA THR A 128 -7.38 -8.48 5.58
C THR A 128 -8.47 -9.31 4.90
N MET A 129 -9.24 -8.75 3.97
CA MET A 129 -10.23 -9.55 3.22
C MET A 129 -9.58 -10.64 2.36
N SER A 130 -8.56 -10.26 1.58
CA SER A 130 -7.79 -11.17 0.74
C SER A 130 -6.37 -10.64 0.63
N LEU A 131 -5.39 -11.46 1.00
CA LEU A 131 -4.00 -11.15 0.77
C LEU A 131 -3.61 -11.74 -0.60
N LYS A 132 -3.45 -10.87 -1.59
CA LYS A 132 -3.08 -11.24 -2.96
C LYS A 132 -1.60 -10.95 -3.17
N PRO A 133 -0.85 -11.76 -3.94
CA PRO A 133 0.58 -11.52 -4.20
C PRO A 133 0.88 -10.14 -4.80
N GLN A 134 -0.04 -9.58 -5.59
CA GLN A 134 0.09 -8.23 -6.17
C GLN A 134 0.01 -7.09 -5.12
N ASN A 135 -0.38 -7.41 -3.88
CA ASN A 135 -0.52 -6.47 -2.76
C ASN A 135 0.48 -6.76 -1.62
N ILE A 136 1.46 -7.64 -1.86
CA ILE A 136 2.58 -7.93 -0.96
C ILE A 136 3.84 -7.43 -1.67
#